data_AF-A0A9D6NGG5-F1
#
_entry.id   AF-A0A9D6NGG5-F1
#
_cell.length_a   1.000
_cell.length_b   1.000
_cell.length_c   1.000
_cell.angle_alpha   90.00
_cell.angle_beta   90.00
_cell.angle_gamma   90.00
#
_symmetry.space_group_name_H-M   'P 1'
#
loop_
_entity.id
_entity.type
_entity.pdbx_description
1 polymer ?
#
loop_
_entity_poly.entity_id
_entity_poly.type
_entity_poly.pdbx_seq_one_letter_code
_entity_poly.pdbx_strand_id
1 'polypeptide(L)'
;MDLLSFHQFITKGGEETMLDRIFPFLLSRRRLSAEVLRTVQAVTEQVVLAVEQTFRMAGDKKKAMALQMSRDILAEVGVQVPDLILNTAIEASVRVMKLLERAVDAPSSRAA
;
A
#
# COMPACT_ATOMS: atom_id res chain seq x y z
N MET A 1 34.61 25.16 2.90
CA MET A 1 33.29 24.84 2.32
C MET A 1 32.26 25.66 3.07
N ASP A 2 31.44 26.45 2.36
CA ASP A 2 30.34 27.16 2.99
C ASP A 2 29.09 26.27 3.09
N LEU A 3 28.13 26.66 3.94
CA LEU A 3 26.88 25.93 4.17
C LEU A 3 25.99 25.85 2.92
N LEU A 4 26.14 26.78 1.97
CA LEU A 4 25.37 26.81 0.71
C LEU A 4 25.89 25.77 -0.29
N SER A 5 27.20 25.54 -0.29
CA SER A 5 27.90 24.54 -1.10
C SER A 5 27.56 23.12 -0.64
N PHE A 6 27.43 22.91 0.67
CA PHE A 6 27.01 21.62 1.24
C PHE A 6 25.54 21.30 0.91
N HIS A 7 24.68 22.32 0.90
CA HIS A 7 23.27 22.13 0.58
C HIS A 7 23.03 21.81 -0.90
N GLN A 8 23.84 22.39 -1.79
CA GLN A 8 23.82 22.04 -3.22
C GLN A 8 24.37 20.65 -3.51
N PHE A 9 25.31 20.15 -2.71
CA PHE A 9 25.83 18.78 -2.83
C PHE A 9 24.78 17.72 -2.45
N ILE A 10 23.92 18.00 -1.46
CA ILE A 10 22.88 17.05 -1.01
C ILE A 10 21.65 17.02 -1.94
N THR A 11 21.39 18.09 -2.69
CA THR A 11 20.12 18.26 -3.44
C THR A 11 20.22 17.98 -4.94
N LYS A 12 21.42 17.84 -5.49
CA LYS A 12 21.61 17.49 -6.91
C LYS A 12 22.06 16.03 -7.09
N GLY A 13 21.09 15.16 -7.32
CA GLY A 13 21.31 13.84 -7.91
C GLY A 13 20.66 12.74 -7.08
N GLY A 14 19.76 11.98 -7.71
CA GLY A 14 18.99 10.91 -7.08
C GLY A 14 19.82 9.65 -6.82
N GLU A 15 20.94 9.78 -6.12
CA GLU A 15 21.73 8.65 -5.62
C GLU A 15 21.78 8.74 -4.10
N GLU A 16 21.56 7.60 -3.43
CA GLU A 16 21.53 7.47 -1.98
C GLU A 16 22.70 8.21 -1.34
N THR A 17 22.37 9.14 -0.44
CA THR A 17 23.38 9.98 0.19
C THR A 17 24.17 9.16 1.21
N MET A 18 25.43 9.53 1.43
CA MET A 18 26.30 8.87 2.40
C MET A 18 25.70 8.84 3.82
N LEU A 19 24.80 9.79 4.12
CA LEU A 19 24.05 9.86 5.39
C LEU A 19 23.01 8.75 5.53
N ASP A 20 22.43 8.27 4.42
CA ASP A 20 21.46 7.16 4.40
C ASP A 20 22.11 5.85 4.88
N ARG A 21 23.42 5.70 4.67
CA ARG A 21 24.21 4.53 5.12
C ARG A 21 24.58 4.58 6.60
N ILE A 22 24.75 5.78 7.15
CA ILE A 22 25.32 5.97 8.50
C ILE A 22 24.22 6.04 9.57
N PHE A 23 23.02 6.54 9.23
CA PHE A 23 21.92 6.69 10.19
C PHE A 23 20.60 6.09 9.68
N PRO A 24 20.48 4.76 9.58
CA PRO A 24 19.26 4.09 9.10
C PRO A 24 18.01 4.45 9.92
N PHE A 25 18.17 4.82 11.19
CA PHE A 25 17.04 5.14 12.08
C PHE A 25 16.36 6.47 11.74
N LEU A 26 17.06 7.42 11.10
CA LEU A 26 16.48 8.69 10.65
C LEU A 26 15.58 8.52 9.41
N LEU A 27 15.74 7.40 8.68
CA LEU A 27 14.89 7.02 7.54
C LEU A 27 13.57 6.34 7.95
N SER A 28 13.35 6.08 9.24
CA SER A 28 12.13 5.42 9.77
C SER A 28 10.82 6.21 9.59
N ARG A 29 10.86 7.35 8.89
CA ARG A 29 9.69 8.19 8.57
C ARG A 29 9.66 8.67 7.11
N ARG A 30 10.10 7.88 6.13
CA ARG A 30 9.70 8.16 4.74
C ARG A 30 8.19 7.94 4.60
N ARG A 31 7.43 9.01 4.84
CA ARG A 31 5.99 9.08 4.62
C ARG A 31 5.76 8.87 3.14
N LEU A 32 5.03 7.83 2.77
CA LEU A 32 4.58 7.64 1.39
C LEU A 32 3.82 8.90 0.95
N SER A 33 4.02 9.33 -0.30
CA SER A 33 3.27 10.46 -0.84
C SER A 33 1.78 10.11 -0.86
N ALA A 34 0.92 11.14 -0.80
CA ALA A 34 -0.53 10.92 -0.88
C ALA A 34 -0.93 10.23 -2.20
N GLU A 35 -0.20 10.49 -3.27
CA GLU A 35 -0.39 9.82 -4.56
C GLU A 35 -0.04 8.34 -4.48
N VAL A 36 1.12 7.99 -3.93
CA VAL A 36 1.52 6.59 -3.74
C VAL A 36 0.51 5.86 -2.85
N LEU A 37 0.04 6.48 -1.77
CA LEU A 37 -0.97 5.87 -0.90
C LEU A 37 -2.29 5.60 -1.64
N ARG A 38 -2.74 6.49 -2.52
CA ARG A 38 -3.93 6.27 -3.35
C ARG A 38 -3.73 5.12 -4.33
N THR A 39 -2.56 5.05 -4.96
CA THR A 39 -2.22 3.94 -5.86
C THR A 39 -2.23 2.61 -5.12
N VAL A 40 -1.63 2.56 -3.92
CA VAL A 40 -1.64 1.37 -3.07
C VAL A 40 -3.07 0.95 -2.74
N GLN A 41 -3.90 1.88 -2.27
CA GLN A 41 -5.31 1.61 -1.95
C GLN A 41 -6.06 1.03 -3.15
N ALA A 42 -5.96 1.69 -4.31
CA ALA A 42 -6.64 1.27 -5.53
C ALA A 42 -6.20 -0.13 -5.96
N VAL A 43 -4.89 -0.40 -6.00
CA VAL A 43 -4.36 -1.72 -6.38
C VAL A 43 -4.82 -2.79 -5.40
N THR A 44 -4.73 -2.54 -4.08
CA THR A 44 -5.14 -3.55 -3.09
C THR A 44 -6.63 -3.84 -3.12
N GLU A 45 -7.48 -2.84 -3.36
CA GLU A 45 -8.92 -3.04 -3.53
C GLU A 45 -9.24 -3.92 -4.73
N GLN A 46 -8.65 -3.61 -5.90
CA GLN A 46 -8.88 -4.38 -7.12
C GLN A 46 -8.36 -5.82 -7.00
N VAL A 47 -7.18 -6.01 -6.42
CA VAL A 47 -6.61 -7.34 -6.20
C VAL A 47 -7.46 -8.16 -5.24
N VAL A 48 -7.89 -7.57 -4.10
CA VAL A 48 -8.76 -8.27 -3.14
C VAL A 48 -10.07 -8.69 -3.79
N LEU A 49 -10.73 -7.79 -4.54
CA LEU A 49 -11.96 -8.11 -5.27
C LEU A 49 -11.74 -9.26 -6.26
N ALA A 50 -10.69 -9.18 -7.09
CA ALA A 50 -10.37 -10.20 -8.07
C ALA A 50 -10.10 -11.57 -7.41
N VAL A 51 -9.33 -11.59 -6.32
CA VAL A 51 -9.00 -12.82 -5.59
C VAL A 51 -10.24 -13.43 -4.94
N GLU A 52 -11.08 -12.61 -4.32
CA GLU A 52 -12.29 -13.06 -3.63
C GLU A 52 -13.32 -13.65 -4.60
N GLN A 53 -13.48 -13.03 -5.77
CA GLN A 53 -14.43 -13.47 -6.81
C GLN A 53 -13.94 -14.70 -7.59
N THR A 54 -12.63 -14.82 -7.82
CA THR A 54 -12.07 -15.84 -8.71
C THR A 54 -11.77 -17.15 -7.99
N PHE A 55 -11.21 -17.09 -6.78
CA PHE A 55 -10.64 -18.27 -6.14
C PHE A 55 -11.51 -18.82 -5.02
N ARG A 56 -11.75 -20.13 -5.06
CA ARG A 56 -12.39 -20.89 -3.96
C ARG A 56 -11.33 -21.56 -3.10
N MET A 57 -10.68 -20.77 -2.25
CA MET A 57 -9.66 -21.24 -1.30
C MET A 57 -9.81 -20.59 0.08
N ALA A 58 -9.11 -21.15 1.07
CA ALA A 58 -9.10 -20.63 2.44
C ALA A 58 -8.59 -19.18 2.51
N GLY A 59 -9.12 -18.41 3.46
CA GLY A 59 -8.84 -16.97 3.61
C GLY A 59 -7.36 -16.63 3.72
N ASP A 60 -6.58 -17.41 4.48
CA ASP A 60 -5.13 -17.17 4.63
C ASP A 60 -4.40 -17.33 3.29
N LYS A 61 -4.82 -18.29 2.45
CA LYS A 61 -4.26 -18.48 1.11
C LYS A 61 -4.64 -17.33 0.17
N LYS A 62 -5.88 -16.85 0.24
CA LYS A 62 -6.32 -15.65 -0.50
C LYS A 62 -5.51 -14.43 -0.11
N LYS A 63 -5.28 -14.22 1.19
CA LYS A 63 -4.49 -13.09 1.68
C LYS A 63 -3.04 -13.15 1.19
N ALA A 64 -2.39 -14.32 1.27
CA ALA A 64 -1.03 -14.49 0.76
C ALA A 64 -0.95 -14.21 -0.74
N MET A 65 -1.94 -14.69 -1.51
CA MET A 65 -2.03 -14.42 -2.94
C MET A 65 -2.25 -12.94 -3.25
N ALA A 66 -3.18 -12.28 -2.55
CA ALA A 66 -3.42 -10.85 -2.70
C ALA A 66 -2.18 -10.03 -2.36
N LEU A 67 -1.44 -10.40 -1.31
CA LEU A 67 -0.18 -9.75 -0.94
C LEU A 67 0.86 -9.84 -2.05
N GLN A 68 1.06 -11.03 -2.61
CA GLN A 68 2.01 -11.25 -3.69
C GLN A 68 1.60 -10.48 -4.96
N MET A 69 0.34 -10.61 -5.40
CA MET A 69 -0.16 -9.93 -6.59
C MET A 69 -0.10 -8.40 -6.47
N SER A 70 -0.50 -7.85 -5.32
CA SER A 70 -0.41 -6.40 -5.10
C SER A 70 1.04 -5.93 -5.10
N ARG A 71 1.98 -6.71 -4.54
CA ARG A 71 3.40 -6.38 -4.58
C ARG A 71 3.93 -6.36 -6.01
N ASP A 72 3.60 -7.36 -6.80
CA ASP A 72 4.07 -7.49 -8.19
C ASP A 72 3.55 -6.33 -9.04
N ILE A 73 2.25 -6.02 -8.96
CA ILE A 73 1.63 -4.90 -9.69
C ILE A 73 2.22 -3.55 -9.26
N LEU A 74 2.43 -3.33 -7.96
CA LEU A 74 3.03 -2.08 -7.49
C LEU A 74 4.49 -1.96 -7.93
N ALA A 75 5.24 -3.07 -7.95
CA ALA A 75 6.61 -3.08 -8.44
C ALA A 75 6.70 -2.77 -9.95
N GLU A 76 5.76 -3.24 -10.76
CA GLU A 76 5.68 -2.93 -12.20
C GLU A 76 5.56 -1.42 -12.48
N VAL A 77 4.94 -0.66 -11.57
CA VAL A 77 4.80 0.80 -11.67
C VAL A 77 5.82 1.57 -10.82
N GLY A 78 6.88 0.90 -10.35
CA GLY A 78 7.98 1.52 -9.60
C GLY A 78 7.62 1.90 -8.15
N VAL A 79 6.54 1.35 -7.60
CA VAL A 79 6.07 1.63 -6.24
C VAL A 79 6.52 0.51 -5.31
N GLN A 80 7.48 0.83 -4.42
CA GLN A 80 7.87 -0.07 -3.33
C GLN A 80 7.21 0.34 -2.03
N VAL A 81 6.55 -0.62 -1.37
CA VAL A 81 5.74 -0.39 -0.18
C VAL A 81 6.15 -1.36 0.91
N PRO A 82 6.36 -0.90 2.15
CA PRO A 82 6.59 -1.78 3.28
C PRO A 82 5.45 -2.80 3.45
N ASP A 83 5.81 -4.06 3.71
CA ASP A 83 4.84 -5.15 3.88
C ASP A 83 3.76 -4.86 4.92
N LEU A 84 4.11 -4.14 5.99
CA LEU A 84 3.16 -3.73 7.00
C LEU A 84 2.04 -2.85 6.42
N ILE A 85 2.39 -1.90 5.54
CA ILE A 85 1.43 -1.00 4.90
C ILE A 85 0.58 -1.78 3.91
N LEU A 86 1.19 -2.66 3.11
CA LEU A 86 0.48 -3.46 2.14
C LEU A 86 -0.51 -4.43 2.78
N ASN A 87 -0.09 -5.11 3.86
CA ASN A 87 -0.98 -5.96 4.66
C ASN A 87 -2.14 -5.16 5.27
N THR A 88 -1.86 -3.97 5.78
CA THR A 88 -2.90 -3.09 6.36
C THR A 88 -3.91 -2.67 5.31
N ALA A 89 -3.46 -2.32 4.11
CA ALA A 89 -4.31 -1.93 2.99
C ALA A 89 -5.21 -3.10 2.55
N ILE A 90 -4.66 -4.31 2.41
CA ILE A 90 -5.43 -5.52 2.08
C ILE A 90 -6.51 -5.81 3.14
N GLU A 91 -6.15 -5.77 4.43
CA GLU A 91 -7.12 -5.98 5.51
C GLU A 91 -8.21 -4.90 5.51
N ALA A 92 -7.86 -3.66 5.22
CA ALA A 92 -8.83 -2.57 5.09
C ALA A 92 -9.78 -2.83 3.91
N SER A 93 -9.28 -3.22 2.74
CA SER A 93 -10.09 -3.56 1.56
C SER A 93 -11.05 -4.71 1.84
N VAL A 94 -10.60 -5.78 2.50
CA VAL A 94 -11.47 -6.92 2.89
C VAL A 94 -12.56 -6.46 3.86
N ARG A 95 -12.22 -5.62 4.85
CA ARG A 95 -13.21 -5.07 5.80
C ARG A 95 -14.25 -4.20 5.10
N VAL A 96 -13.82 -3.32 4.21
CA VAL A 96 -14.73 -2.46 3.42
C VAL A 96 -15.67 -3.32 2.57
N MET A 97 -15.14 -4.32 1.85
CA MET A 97 -15.94 -5.25 1.06
C MET A 97 -17.03 -5.93 1.91
N LYS A 98 -16.67 -6.48 3.07
CA LYS A 98 -17.63 -7.12 4.00
C LYS A 98 -18.66 -6.15 4.57
N LEU A 99 -18.29 -4.89 4.81
CA LEU A 99 -19.23 -3.86 5.25
C LEU A 99 -20.25 -3.53 4.15
N LEU A 100 -19.80 -3.48 2.89
CA LEU A 100 -20.66 -3.25 1.74
C LEU A 100 -21.61 -4.42 1.50
N GLU A 101 -21.12 -5.66 1.55
CA GLU A 101 -21.97 -6.87 1.46
C GLU A 101 -23.10 -6.84 2.50
N ARG A 102 -22.77 -6.55 3.76
CA ARG A 102 -23.76 -6.43 4.84
C ARG A 102 -24.77 -5.30 4.62
N ALA A 103 -24.35 -4.19 4.02
CA ALA A 103 -25.23 -3.07 3.73
C ALA A 103 -26.21 -3.39 2.60
N VAL A 104 -25.81 -4.23 1.64
CA VAL A 104 -26.68 -4.74 0.56
C VAL A 104 -27.66 -5.79 1.10
N ASP A 105 -27.20 -6.67 1.99
CA ASP A 105 -28.02 -7.74 2.56
C ASP A 105 -28.98 -7.26 3.66
N ALA A 106 -28.81 -6.03 4.16
CA ALA A 106 -29.70 -5.47 5.16
C ALA A 106 -31.10 -5.26 4.55
N PRO A 107 -32.17 -5.89 5.09
CA PRO A 107 -33.51 -5.67 4.58
C PRO A 107 -33.86 -4.18 4.67
N SER A 108 -34.48 -3.66 3.62
CA SER A 108 -34.95 -2.27 3.51
C SER A 108 -36.01 -1.98 4.58
N SER A 109 -35.60 -1.77 5.83
CA SER A 109 -36.48 -1.47 6.96
C SER A 109 -36.94 0.00 6.97
N ARG A 110 -37.39 0.52 5.82
CA ARG A 110 -38.05 1.82 5.70
C ARG A 110 -39.10 1.80 4.59
N ALA A 111 -40.05 0.88 4.73
CA ALA A 111 -41.37 1.00 4.13
C ALA A 111 -42.38 0.46 5.14
N ALA A 112 -42.62 1.25 6.18
CA ALA A 112 -43.75 1.13 7.11
C ALA A 112 -44.14 2.54 7.55
#